data_AF-A0A0W0TLU3-F1
#
_entry.id   AF-A0A0W0TLU3-F1
#
_cell.length_a   1.000
_cell.length_b   1.000
_cell.length_c   1.000
_cell.angle_alpha   90.00
_cell.angle_beta   90.00
_cell.angle_gamma   90.00
#
_symmetry.space_group_name_H-M   'P 1'
#
loop_
_entity.id
_entity.type
_entity.pdbx_description
1 polymer ?
#
loop_
_entity_poly.entity_id
_entity_poly.type
_entity_poly.pdbx_seq_one_letter_code
_entity_poly.pdbx_strand_id
1 'polypeptide(L)'
;MKNQNDLNNLLSGDFEHLKSQVRSRIGFYDRGGFLAFIDSLQTHLHLHRFMSPDDLIKALSIIEGIEINTSTYRSMHELLTNQRYRLLEDIVPNAPTASVRMKCHYGDNFSSLLRRLHCSLLSQLELSLVHIDRQLPVSKLHYEQNMLDESQAFRDLENTSKAPHLPDKSTAVKDFFRRGVTLYGTIIYPSSSDINHDPAIIDAIEGFGQSSIGSEGTPANKIYQFGGQFLEAIMLNEFSHTTEFKSKQRGIQPGIVKGHINWTKEKGTIVAVVTLDVYTINQCDLRSKYAMQKYYAIGSDGISLLEVSDKELELVNKRCRDERLGVTENQVVPICTLSAKLAIPVDISTGRHYLKVTDFTVCFNTDELHSTREYDLNQAFENRGAYC
;
A
#
# COMPACT_ATOMS: atom_id res chain seq x y z
N MET A 1 -1.99 8.87 -20.74
CA MET A 1 -3.37 9.42 -20.68
C MET A 1 -3.40 10.45 -19.57
N LYS A 2 -4.07 11.60 -19.74
CA LYS A 2 -4.28 12.53 -18.62
C LYS A 2 -5.29 11.88 -17.68
N ASN A 3 -4.85 11.45 -16.50
CA ASN A 3 -5.72 10.77 -15.55
C ASN A 3 -6.72 11.80 -15.02
N GLN A 4 -8.01 11.60 -15.29
CA GLN A 4 -9.08 12.53 -14.89
C GLN A 4 -9.24 12.62 -13.36
N ASN A 5 -8.62 11.70 -12.61
CA ASN A 5 -8.67 11.59 -11.15
C ASN A 5 -7.50 12.25 -10.42
N ASP A 6 -6.56 12.87 -11.13
CA ASP A 6 -5.45 13.57 -10.49
C ASP A 6 -5.96 14.79 -9.72
N LEU A 7 -6.01 14.67 -8.38
CA LEU A 7 -6.48 15.69 -7.44
C LEU A 7 -5.82 17.06 -7.73
N ASN A 8 -4.55 17.06 -8.13
CA ASN A 8 -3.86 18.29 -8.51
C ASN A 8 -4.47 18.95 -9.75
N ASN A 9 -4.80 18.21 -10.80
CA ASN A 9 -5.40 18.77 -12.00
C ASN A 9 -6.86 19.18 -11.79
N LEU A 10 -7.61 18.37 -11.05
CA LEU A 10 -9.02 18.63 -10.76
C LEU A 10 -9.18 19.88 -9.89
N LEU A 11 -8.26 20.10 -8.93
CA LEU A 11 -8.35 21.21 -7.98
C LEU A 11 -7.59 22.47 -8.40
N SER A 12 -6.45 22.36 -9.08
CA SER A 12 -5.75 23.55 -9.60
C SER A 12 -6.63 24.30 -10.61
N GLY A 13 -7.35 23.55 -11.46
CA GLY A 13 -8.32 24.14 -12.39
C GLY A 13 -9.46 24.85 -11.67
N ASP A 14 -9.98 24.26 -10.59
CA ASP A 14 -11.06 24.83 -9.79
C ASP A 14 -10.65 26.08 -9.02
N PHE A 15 -9.47 26.08 -8.38
CA PHE A 15 -8.93 27.25 -7.69
C PHE A 15 -8.60 28.39 -8.65
N GLU A 16 -7.98 28.10 -9.80
CA GLU A 16 -7.70 29.13 -10.81
C GLU A 16 -8.97 29.67 -11.46
N HIS A 17 -9.97 28.81 -11.70
CA HIS A 17 -11.29 29.27 -12.15
C HIS A 17 -11.91 30.20 -11.12
N LEU A 18 -11.88 29.85 -9.84
CA LEU A 18 -12.38 30.69 -8.76
C LEU A 18 -11.64 32.04 -8.73
N LYS A 19 -10.30 32.04 -8.73
CA LYS A 19 -9.49 33.27 -8.79
C LYS A 19 -9.85 34.14 -10.00
N SER A 20 -10.11 33.54 -11.17
CA SER A 20 -10.55 34.25 -12.38
C SER A 20 -11.96 34.87 -12.24
N GLN A 21 -12.91 34.15 -11.62
CA GLN A 21 -14.24 34.71 -11.33
C GLN A 21 -14.17 35.89 -10.36
N VAL A 22 -13.31 35.78 -9.33
CA VAL A 22 -13.06 36.86 -8.36
C VAL A 22 -12.46 38.09 -9.05
N ARG A 23 -11.50 37.87 -9.95
CA ARG A 23 -10.87 38.91 -10.78
C ARG A 23 -11.83 39.55 -11.79
N SER A 24 -12.99 38.97 -12.07
CA SER A 24 -13.97 39.51 -13.03
C SER A 24 -15.21 40.10 -12.38
N ARG A 25 -15.65 39.59 -11.22
CA ARG A 25 -16.96 39.93 -10.63
C ARG A 25 -16.91 40.73 -9.32
N ILE A 26 -15.76 40.76 -8.64
CA ILE A 26 -15.62 41.46 -7.35
C ILE A 26 -14.94 42.81 -7.57
N GLY A 27 -15.50 43.85 -6.94
CA GLY A 27 -14.98 45.21 -6.94
C GLY A 27 -13.51 45.25 -6.47
N PHE A 28 -12.75 46.23 -6.97
CA PHE A 28 -11.29 46.28 -6.79
C PHE A 28 -10.84 46.17 -5.31
N TYR A 29 -11.59 46.76 -4.38
CA TYR A 29 -11.27 46.79 -2.95
C TYR A 29 -11.53 45.45 -2.22
N ASP A 30 -12.55 44.69 -2.62
CA ASP A 30 -12.92 43.40 -2.02
C ASP A 30 -12.12 42.22 -2.62
N ARG A 31 -11.56 42.43 -3.82
CA ARG A 31 -10.79 41.43 -4.57
C ARG A 31 -9.54 40.95 -3.82
N GLY A 32 -8.84 41.86 -3.15
CA GLY A 32 -7.60 41.53 -2.43
C GLY A 32 -7.83 40.56 -1.28
N GLY A 33 -8.86 40.82 -0.46
CA GLY A 33 -9.19 39.97 0.69
C GLY A 33 -9.64 38.56 0.29
N PHE A 34 -10.43 38.44 -0.78
CA PHE A 34 -10.90 37.13 -1.22
C PHE A 34 -9.82 36.30 -1.92
N LEU A 35 -8.96 36.92 -2.74
CA LEU A 35 -7.80 36.22 -3.32
C LEU A 35 -6.83 35.75 -2.22
N ALA A 36 -6.52 36.60 -1.23
CA ALA A 36 -5.67 36.23 -0.11
C ALA A 36 -6.27 35.07 0.72
N PHE A 37 -7.59 35.04 0.90
CA PHE A 37 -8.27 33.93 1.53
C PHE A 37 -8.14 32.63 0.71
N ILE A 38 -8.31 32.69 -0.62
CA ILE A 38 -8.14 31.51 -1.50
C ILE A 38 -6.71 31.00 -1.45
N ASP A 39 -5.71 31.89 -1.52
CA ASP A 39 -4.30 31.50 -1.43
C ASP A 39 -3.96 30.91 -0.05
N SER A 40 -4.53 31.48 1.03
CA SER A 40 -4.42 30.94 2.37
C SER A 40 -5.05 29.54 2.47
N LEU A 41 -6.24 29.34 1.91
CA LEU A 41 -6.89 28.03 1.91
C LEU A 41 -6.05 27.00 1.15
N GLN A 42 -5.58 27.35 -0.05
CA GLN A 42 -4.74 26.48 -0.87
C GLN A 42 -3.45 26.08 -0.12
N THR A 43 -2.86 27.02 0.63
CA THR A 43 -1.67 26.77 1.46
C THR A 43 -1.96 25.82 2.62
N HIS A 44 -3.07 26.03 3.34
CA HIS A 44 -3.43 25.24 4.52
C HIS A 44 -3.90 23.82 4.17
N LEU A 45 -4.61 23.66 3.05
CA LEU A 45 -5.04 22.33 2.61
C LEU A 45 -3.90 21.49 2.08
N HIS A 46 -2.83 22.12 1.58
CA HIS A 46 -1.62 21.47 1.07
C HIS A 46 -1.95 20.27 0.15
N LEU A 47 -2.87 20.48 -0.79
CA LEU A 47 -3.39 19.41 -1.62
C LEU A 47 -2.34 18.95 -2.63
N HIS A 48 -2.10 17.65 -2.67
CA HIS A 48 -1.27 17.01 -3.69
C HIS A 48 -1.81 15.63 -4.04
N ARG A 49 -1.29 15.05 -5.12
CA ARG A 49 -1.74 13.78 -5.67
C ARG A 49 -1.30 12.52 -4.90
N PHE A 50 -0.51 12.70 -3.85
CA PHE A 50 0.00 11.62 -2.99
C PHE A 50 -0.23 11.97 -1.52
N MET A 51 -1.41 12.39 -1.11
CA MET A 51 -1.79 12.69 0.28
C MET A 51 -2.00 11.38 1.05
N SER A 52 -1.64 11.36 2.34
CA SER A 52 -1.95 10.22 3.21
C SER A 52 -3.37 10.36 3.76
N PRO A 53 -3.95 9.28 4.32
CA PRO A 53 -5.18 9.38 5.11
C PRO A 53 -5.14 10.51 6.15
N ASP A 54 -4.03 10.69 6.88
CA ASP A 54 -3.91 11.81 7.84
C ASP A 54 -3.91 13.19 7.17
N ASP A 55 -3.29 13.32 6.00
CA ASP A 55 -3.31 14.58 5.24
C ASP A 55 -4.75 14.88 4.77
N LEU A 56 -5.49 13.87 4.32
CA LEU A 56 -6.90 13.98 3.92
C LEU A 56 -7.79 14.35 5.12
N ILE A 57 -7.61 13.71 6.27
CA ILE A 57 -8.31 14.02 7.53
C ILE A 57 -8.06 15.47 7.94
N LYS A 58 -6.81 15.93 7.89
CA LYS A 58 -6.46 17.33 8.20
C LYS A 58 -7.14 18.29 7.23
N ALA A 59 -7.08 18.03 5.92
CA ALA A 59 -7.70 18.88 4.91
C ALA A 59 -9.24 18.94 5.09
N LEU A 60 -9.89 17.80 5.34
CA LEU A 60 -11.33 17.73 5.63
C LEU A 60 -11.70 18.51 6.90
N SER A 61 -10.92 18.36 7.98
CA SER A 61 -11.15 19.09 9.23
C SER A 61 -11.08 20.61 9.01
N ILE A 62 -10.12 21.08 8.20
CA ILE A 62 -9.99 22.49 7.84
C ILE A 62 -11.23 22.95 7.09
N ILE A 63 -11.66 22.22 6.05
CA ILE A 63 -12.83 22.60 5.24
C ILE A 63 -14.09 22.68 6.10
N GLU A 64 -14.36 21.67 6.94
CA GLU A 64 -15.52 21.65 7.83
C GLU A 64 -15.49 22.79 8.86
N GLY A 65 -14.29 23.21 9.27
CA GLY A 65 -14.07 24.33 10.19
C GLY A 65 -14.15 25.72 9.57
N ILE A 66 -14.30 25.87 8.24
CA ILE A 66 -14.44 27.19 7.59
C ILE A 66 -15.79 27.80 7.96
N GLU A 67 -15.78 29.02 8.50
CA GLU A 67 -17.00 29.78 8.78
C GLU A 67 -17.38 30.64 7.55
N ILE A 68 -18.58 30.44 7.00
CA ILE A 68 -19.09 31.18 5.84
C ILE A 68 -20.15 32.19 6.26
N ASN A 69 -20.04 33.40 5.72
CA ASN A 69 -21.05 34.44 5.88
C ASN A 69 -22.31 34.13 5.03
N THR A 70 -23.40 33.72 5.68
CA THR A 70 -24.71 33.43 5.05
C THR A 70 -25.83 34.36 5.52
N SER A 71 -25.48 35.49 6.18
CA SER A 71 -26.27 36.44 7.02
C SER A 71 -25.84 36.41 8.49
N THR A 72 -25.46 35.22 8.95
CA THR A 72 -24.70 34.94 10.18
C THR A 72 -23.56 34.00 9.78
N TYR A 73 -22.43 34.06 10.48
CA TYR A 73 -21.35 33.09 10.25
C TYR A 73 -21.81 31.72 10.70
N ARG A 74 -21.73 30.75 9.79
CA ARG A 74 -21.99 29.34 10.05
C ARG A 74 -20.82 28.51 9.58
N SER A 75 -20.45 27.48 10.33
CA SER A 75 -19.39 26.57 9.89
C SER A 75 -19.84 25.77 8.67
N MET A 76 -18.89 25.35 7.83
CA MET A 76 -19.18 24.40 6.76
C MET A 76 -19.75 23.10 7.30
N HIS A 77 -19.27 22.64 8.46
CA HIS A 77 -19.86 21.52 9.17
C HIS A 77 -21.37 21.68 9.40
N GLU A 78 -21.82 22.83 9.94
CA GLU A 78 -23.25 23.12 10.12
C GLU A 78 -24.01 23.18 8.77
N LEU A 79 -23.40 23.77 7.74
CA LEU A 79 -24.02 23.87 6.41
C LEU A 79 -24.19 22.49 5.76
N LEU A 80 -23.18 21.62 5.84
CA LEU A 80 -23.19 20.25 5.35
C LEU A 80 -24.23 19.41 6.10
N THR A 81 -24.26 19.53 7.44
CA THR A 81 -25.24 18.85 8.30
C THR A 81 -26.68 19.22 7.93
N ASN A 82 -26.97 20.52 7.81
CA ASN A 82 -28.30 21.01 7.43
C ASN A 82 -28.74 20.51 6.04
N GLN A 83 -27.79 20.29 5.14
CA GLN A 83 -28.01 19.76 3.80
C GLN A 83 -27.92 18.23 3.73
N ARG A 84 -27.73 17.53 4.87
CA ARG A 84 -27.61 16.07 4.97
C ARG A 84 -26.46 15.47 4.17
N TYR A 85 -25.34 16.19 4.07
CA TYR A 85 -24.09 15.61 3.59
C TYR A 85 -23.43 14.80 4.70
N ARG A 86 -22.67 13.76 4.30
CA ARG A 86 -21.77 13.02 5.20
C ARG A 86 -20.65 13.95 5.66
N LEU A 87 -20.15 13.70 6.87
CA LEU A 87 -19.10 14.45 7.53
C LEU A 87 -17.89 13.56 7.79
N LEU A 88 -16.76 14.17 8.13
CA LEU A 88 -15.54 13.46 8.49
C LEU A 88 -15.76 12.55 9.71
N GLU A 89 -16.57 12.98 10.68
CA GLU A 89 -16.89 12.20 11.88
C GLU A 89 -17.67 10.91 11.60
N ASP A 90 -18.36 10.82 10.46
CA ASP A 90 -19.06 9.60 10.03
C ASP A 90 -18.08 8.49 9.59
N ILE A 91 -16.85 8.86 9.20
CA ILE A 91 -15.81 7.93 8.73
C ILE A 91 -14.76 7.70 9.81
N VAL A 92 -14.34 8.77 10.48
CA VAL A 92 -13.33 8.76 11.54
C VAL A 92 -13.97 9.30 12.82
N PRO A 93 -14.58 8.45 13.64
CA PRO A 93 -15.15 8.87 14.92
C PRO A 93 -14.04 9.48 15.79
N ASN A 94 -14.27 10.70 16.29
CA ASN A 94 -13.27 11.52 17.01
C ASN A 94 -12.15 12.11 16.12
N ALA A 95 -12.46 12.40 14.86
CA ALA A 95 -11.56 13.17 14.00
C ALA A 95 -11.10 14.47 14.68
N PRO A 96 -9.84 14.90 14.45
CA PRO A 96 -9.31 16.10 15.05
C PRO A 96 -10.09 17.34 14.59
N THR A 97 -10.34 18.27 15.51
CA THR A 97 -10.87 19.60 15.16
C THR A 97 -9.84 20.39 14.36
N ALA A 98 -10.32 21.22 13.42
CA ALA A 98 -9.48 22.10 12.62
C ALA A 98 -8.46 22.88 13.48
N SER A 99 -7.17 22.76 13.12
CA SER A 99 -6.10 23.52 13.79
C SER A 99 -6.14 25.01 13.46
N VAL A 100 -6.81 25.40 12.38
CA VAL A 100 -6.92 26.77 11.88
C VAL A 100 -8.38 27.13 11.65
N ARG A 101 -8.81 28.27 12.21
CA ARG A 101 -10.14 28.83 11.96
C ARG A 101 -10.07 29.84 10.83
N MET A 102 -10.73 29.55 9.72
CA MET A 102 -10.79 30.42 8.55
C MET A 102 -12.20 31.00 8.40
N LYS A 103 -12.31 32.29 8.10
CA LYS A 103 -13.58 32.97 7.85
C LYS A 103 -13.67 33.39 6.39
N CYS A 104 -14.71 32.93 5.69
CA CYS A 104 -15.05 33.38 4.35
C CYS A 104 -16.17 34.41 4.39
N HIS A 105 -15.87 35.62 3.92
CA HIS A 105 -16.83 36.73 3.87
C HIS A 105 -17.77 36.67 2.65
N TYR A 106 -17.58 35.71 1.74
CA TYR A 106 -18.25 35.63 0.44
C TYR A 106 -18.97 34.27 0.28
N GLY A 107 -20.31 34.29 0.25
CA GLY A 107 -21.14 33.11 0.56
C GLY A 107 -21.33 32.08 -0.55
N ASP A 108 -22.10 32.39 -1.59
CA ASP A 108 -22.84 31.32 -2.29
C ASP A 108 -21.98 30.47 -3.23
N ASN A 109 -21.25 31.08 -4.17
CA ASN A 109 -20.43 30.32 -5.13
C ASN A 109 -19.28 29.58 -4.45
N PHE A 110 -18.80 30.10 -3.32
CA PHE A 110 -17.68 29.52 -2.59
C PHE A 110 -18.10 28.32 -1.75
N SER A 111 -19.28 28.37 -1.12
CA SER A 111 -19.85 27.24 -0.38
C SER A 111 -20.02 26.00 -1.26
N SER A 112 -20.44 26.17 -2.52
CA SER A 112 -20.59 25.06 -3.47
C SER A 112 -19.24 24.44 -3.85
N LEU A 113 -18.19 25.24 -3.99
CA LEU A 113 -16.84 24.73 -4.25
C LEU A 113 -16.32 23.93 -3.05
N LEU A 114 -16.41 24.50 -1.85
CA LEU A 114 -15.98 23.83 -0.62
C LEU A 114 -16.71 22.51 -0.40
N ARG A 115 -18.01 22.47 -0.68
CA ARG A 115 -18.80 21.24 -0.64
C ARG A 115 -18.31 20.21 -1.64
N ARG A 116 -18.04 20.59 -2.90
CA ARG A 116 -17.51 19.66 -3.90
C ARG A 116 -16.14 19.12 -3.49
N LEU A 117 -15.27 20.00 -3.01
CA LEU A 117 -13.95 19.64 -2.51
C LEU A 117 -14.05 18.68 -1.33
N HIS A 118 -14.92 18.97 -0.37
CA HIS A 118 -15.22 18.12 0.78
C HIS A 118 -15.66 16.72 0.33
N CYS A 119 -16.69 16.62 -0.52
CA CYS A 119 -17.16 15.33 -1.02
C CYS A 119 -16.05 14.54 -1.75
N SER A 120 -15.21 15.20 -2.54
CA SER A 120 -14.09 14.55 -3.23
C SER A 120 -13.06 14.00 -2.23
N LEU A 121 -12.60 14.82 -1.27
CA LEU A 121 -11.61 14.38 -0.28
C LEU A 121 -12.16 13.29 0.65
N LEU A 122 -13.44 13.39 1.02
CA LEU A 122 -14.11 12.39 1.86
C LEU A 122 -14.19 11.04 1.14
N SER A 123 -14.53 11.04 -0.15
CA SER A 123 -14.57 9.83 -0.97
C SER A 123 -13.18 9.18 -1.11
N GLN A 124 -12.14 10.00 -1.27
CA GLN A 124 -10.76 9.52 -1.35
C GLN A 124 -10.26 8.94 -0.03
N LEU A 125 -10.61 9.55 1.10
CA LEU A 125 -10.29 9.03 2.42
C LEU A 125 -10.96 7.68 2.64
N GLU A 126 -12.25 7.57 2.35
CA GLU A 126 -13.02 6.33 2.47
C GLU A 126 -12.38 5.21 1.65
N LEU A 127 -12.09 5.48 0.37
CA LEU A 127 -11.49 4.50 -0.53
C LEU A 127 -10.09 4.09 -0.08
N SER A 128 -9.26 5.05 0.36
CA SER A 128 -7.93 4.77 0.89
C SER A 128 -7.97 3.87 2.12
N LEU A 129 -8.87 4.16 3.08
CA LEU A 129 -9.02 3.36 4.31
C LEU A 129 -9.48 1.93 3.99
N VAL A 130 -10.45 1.77 3.07
CA VAL A 130 -10.94 0.45 2.64
C VAL A 130 -9.82 -0.40 2.02
N HIS A 131 -8.95 0.20 1.21
CA HIS A 131 -7.81 -0.50 0.59
C HIS A 131 -6.68 -0.79 1.58
N ILE A 132 -6.40 0.11 2.53
CA ILE A 132 -5.44 -0.11 3.61
C ILE A 132 -5.89 -1.26 4.52
N ASP A 133 -7.17 -1.31 4.85
CA ASP A 133 -7.77 -2.39 5.64
C ASP A 133 -7.95 -3.69 4.82
N ARG A 134 -7.56 -3.68 3.54
CA ARG A 134 -7.60 -4.83 2.61
C ARG A 134 -9.00 -5.43 2.43
N GLN A 135 -10.04 -4.62 2.58
CA GLN A 135 -11.42 -5.10 2.55
C GLN A 135 -11.94 -5.30 1.12
N LEU A 136 -11.57 -4.43 0.20
CA LEU A 136 -12.05 -4.44 -1.19
C LEU A 136 -10.91 -4.14 -2.17
N PRO A 137 -10.06 -5.12 -2.51
CA PRO A 137 -9.09 -4.93 -3.59
C PRO A 137 -9.80 -4.75 -4.93
N VAL A 138 -9.16 -4.04 -5.85
CA VAL A 138 -9.69 -3.82 -7.21
C VAL A 138 -9.70 -5.13 -8.00
N SER A 139 -8.63 -5.91 -7.88
CA SER A 139 -8.57 -7.26 -8.40
C SER A 139 -7.89 -8.20 -7.41
N LYS A 140 -8.32 -9.46 -7.44
CA LYS A 140 -7.81 -10.52 -6.56
C LYS A 140 -7.68 -11.80 -7.37
N LEU A 141 -6.46 -12.33 -7.44
CA LEU A 141 -6.19 -13.62 -8.03
C LEU A 141 -5.72 -14.59 -6.94
N HIS A 142 -6.45 -15.69 -6.82
CA HIS A 142 -6.04 -16.83 -6.02
C HIS A 142 -5.41 -17.87 -6.94
N TYR A 143 -4.22 -18.34 -6.61
CA TYR A 143 -3.52 -19.31 -7.44
C TYR A 143 -4.11 -20.70 -7.25
N GLU A 144 -4.46 -21.33 -8.35
CA GLU A 144 -4.76 -22.76 -8.37
C GLU A 144 -3.46 -23.58 -8.19
N GLN A 145 -3.60 -24.85 -7.79
CA GLN A 145 -2.44 -25.70 -7.49
C GLN A 145 -1.47 -25.85 -8.68
N ASN A 146 -1.99 -25.96 -9.90
CA ASN A 146 -1.17 -25.97 -11.12
C ASN A 146 -0.35 -24.68 -11.29
N MET A 147 -0.92 -23.51 -10.97
CA MET A 147 -0.22 -22.23 -11.05
C MET A 147 0.92 -22.17 -10.02
N LEU A 148 0.69 -22.70 -8.81
CA LEU A 148 1.74 -22.84 -7.79
C LEU A 148 2.85 -23.78 -8.29
N ASP A 149 2.47 -24.93 -8.83
CA ASP A 149 3.40 -25.95 -9.32
C ASP A 149 4.22 -25.46 -10.53
N GLU A 150 3.68 -24.56 -11.36
CA GLU A 150 4.35 -23.93 -12.50
C GLU A 150 5.21 -22.72 -12.13
N SER A 151 5.10 -22.18 -10.92
CA SER A 151 5.91 -21.04 -10.49
C SER A 151 7.36 -21.46 -10.29
N GLN A 152 8.27 -20.82 -11.04
CA GLN A 152 9.70 -21.02 -10.84
C GLN A 152 10.15 -20.53 -9.46
N ALA A 153 9.61 -19.40 -8.99
CA ALA A 153 9.96 -18.85 -7.68
C ALA A 153 9.60 -19.82 -6.54
N PHE A 154 8.44 -20.47 -6.60
CA PHE A 154 8.03 -21.44 -5.59
C PHE A 154 8.81 -22.75 -5.68
N ARG A 155 9.19 -23.20 -6.88
CA ARG A 155 10.13 -24.32 -7.05
C ARG A 155 11.51 -23.99 -6.47
N ASP A 156 12.00 -22.77 -6.67
CA ASP A 156 13.29 -22.32 -6.14
C ASP A 156 13.27 -22.26 -4.61
N LEU A 157 12.15 -21.86 -4.00
CA LEU A 157 11.94 -21.97 -2.56
C LEU A 157 12.07 -23.42 -2.08
N GLU A 158 11.33 -24.34 -2.69
CA GLU A 158 11.36 -25.76 -2.31
C GLU A 158 12.78 -26.34 -2.43
N ASN A 159 13.46 -26.08 -3.54
CA ASN A 159 14.79 -26.63 -3.80
C ASN A 159 15.87 -26.02 -2.90
N THR A 160 15.83 -24.70 -2.71
CA THR A 160 16.82 -23.99 -1.90
C THR A 160 16.65 -24.32 -0.42
N SER A 161 15.40 -24.41 0.05
CA SER A 161 15.10 -24.69 1.45
C SER A 161 15.43 -26.13 1.88
N LYS A 162 15.71 -27.05 0.95
CA LYS A 162 16.26 -28.38 1.27
C LYS A 162 17.68 -28.30 1.85
N ALA A 163 18.46 -27.28 1.47
CA ALA A 163 19.80 -27.05 2.01
C ALA A 163 19.74 -26.68 3.51
N PRO A 164 20.79 -26.96 4.31
CA PRO A 164 20.79 -26.67 5.74
C PRO A 164 20.88 -25.17 6.07
N HIS A 165 21.44 -24.35 5.17
CA HIS A 165 21.57 -22.91 5.34
C HIS A 165 21.65 -22.21 3.98
N LEU A 166 21.39 -20.90 3.95
CA LEU A 166 21.59 -20.07 2.76
C LEU A 166 23.10 -19.89 2.46
N PRO A 167 23.49 -19.61 1.19
CA PRO A 167 24.88 -19.39 0.82
C PRO A 167 25.56 -18.22 1.54
N ASP A 168 24.79 -17.17 1.83
CA ASP A 168 25.24 -15.96 2.53
C ASP A 168 25.20 -16.09 4.06
N LYS A 169 24.72 -17.22 4.57
CA LYS A 169 24.54 -17.52 6.00
C LYS A 169 23.64 -16.51 6.73
N SER A 170 22.74 -15.85 6.00
CA SER A 170 21.72 -14.99 6.61
C SER A 170 20.75 -15.82 7.45
N THR A 171 20.19 -15.21 8.50
CA THR A 171 19.28 -15.85 9.45
C THR A 171 18.09 -14.94 9.73
N ALA A 172 17.01 -15.52 10.25
CA ALA A 172 15.78 -14.81 10.59
C ALA A 172 15.91 -13.85 11.78
N VAL A 173 17.02 -13.88 12.54
CA VAL A 173 17.19 -13.11 13.79
C VAL A 173 16.90 -11.63 13.58
N LYS A 174 17.45 -11.03 12.52
CA LYS A 174 17.21 -9.61 12.19
C LYS A 174 15.74 -9.30 11.90
N ASP A 175 15.02 -10.27 11.34
CA ASP A 175 13.61 -10.10 10.99
C ASP A 175 12.73 -10.14 12.25
N PHE A 176 13.09 -10.96 13.25
CA PHE A 176 12.50 -10.91 14.60
C PHE A 176 12.81 -9.59 15.32
N PHE A 177 14.05 -9.09 15.29
CA PHE A 177 14.41 -7.79 15.87
C PHE A 177 13.59 -6.63 15.29
N ARG A 178 13.33 -6.68 13.97
CA ARG A 178 12.52 -5.69 13.26
C ARG A 178 11.02 -5.91 13.42
N ARG A 179 10.60 -6.93 14.18
CA ARG A 179 9.19 -7.32 14.38
C ARG A 179 8.49 -7.72 13.08
N GLY A 180 9.26 -8.06 12.05
CA GLY A 180 8.76 -8.59 10.79
C GLY A 180 8.35 -10.06 10.87
N VAL A 181 8.75 -10.76 11.94
CA VAL A 181 8.38 -12.17 12.19
C VAL A 181 7.75 -12.32 13.57
N THR A 182 6.65 -13.06 13.63
CA THR A 182 5.94 -13.42 14.86
C THR A 182 5.71 -14.94 14.95
N LEU A 183 5.54 -15.43 16.17
CA LEU A 183 5.13 -16.81 16.47
C LEU A 183 3.76 -16.74 17.16
N TYR A 184 2.73 -17.38 16.61
CA TYR A 184 1.33 -17.26 17.08
C TYR A 184 0.86 -15.80 17.22
N GLY A 185 1.27 -14.93 16.29
CA GLY A 185 0.98 -13.50 16.32
C GLY A 185 1.69 -12.74 17.46
N THR A 186 2.56 -13.41 18.22
CA THR A 186 3.28 -12.80 19.34
C THR A 186 4.66 -12.33 18.89
N ILE A 187 5.00 -11.10 19.26
CA ILE A 187 6.32 -10.50 19.03
C ILE A 187 7.31 -11.11 20.03
N ILE A 188 8.43 -11.61 19.52
CA ILE A 188 9.55 -12.04 20.36
C ILE A 188 10.44 -10.83 20.62
N TYR A 189 10.55 -10.42 21.88
CA TYR A 189 11.42 -9.32 22.26
C TYR A 189 12.86 -9.81 22.38
N PRO A 190 13.82 -9.17 21.69
CA PRO A 190 15.22 -9.52 21.82
C PRO A 190 15.71 -9.28 23.24
N SER A 191 16.58 -10.18 23.69
CA SER A 191 17.22 -10.16 25.02
C SER A 191 18.64 -9.57 24.99
N SER A 192 19.21 -9.44 23.79
CA SER A 192 20.57 -9.01 23.51
C SER A 192 20.56 -7.83 22.52
N SER A 193 21.63 -7.05 22.49
CA SER A 193 21.88 -6.08 21.42
C SER A 193 22.51 -6.71 20.18
N ASP A 194 22.92 -7.98 20.23
CA ASP A 194 23.48 -8.70 19.08
C ASP A 194 22.37 -9.10 18.10
N ILE A 195 22.24 -8.31 17.04
CA ILE A 195 21.25 -8.47 15.98
C ILE A 195 21.48 -9.73 15.11
N ASN A 196 22.60 -10.42 15.25
CA ASN A 196 22.89 -11.64 14.49
C ASN A 196 22.70 -12.90 15.35
N HIS A 197 22.73 -12.78 16.67
CA HIS A 197 22.64 -13.90 17.60
C HIS A 197 21.98 -13.47 18.91
N ASP A 198 20.67 -13.73 19.04
CA ASP A 198 19.91 -13.43 20.25
C ASP A 198 19.37 -14.72 20.88
N PRO A 199 19.75 -15.03 22.14
CA PRO A 199 19.34 -16.25 22.82
C PRO A 199 17.82 -16.40 22.93
N ALA A 200 17.08 -15.32 23.26
CA ALA A 200 15.63 -15.39 23.40
C ALA A 200 14.93 -15.70 22.07
N ILE A 201 15.44 -15.16 20.96
CA ILE A 201 14.92 -15.49 19.62
C ILE A 201 15.23 -16.95 19.27
N ILE A 202 16.44 -17.42 19.53
CA ILE A 202 16.84 -18.80 19.26
C ILE A 202 15.99 -19.78 20.08
N ASP A 203 15.88 -19.56 21.39
CA ASP A 203 15.09 -20.39 22.30
C ASP A 203 13.61 -20.42 21.89
N ALA A 204 13.06 -19.28 21.44
CA ALA A 204 11.70 -19.21 20.94
C ALA A 204 11.51 -20.04 19.66
N ILE A 205 12.45 -19.99 18.73
CA ILE A 205 12.41 -20.79 17.49
C ILE A 205 12.59 -22.29 17.80
N GLU A 206 13.53 -22.66 18.66
CA GLU A 206 13.76 -24.05 19.05
C GLU A 206 12.56 -24.64 19.80
N GLY A 207 11.99 -23.88 20.74
CA GLY A 207 10.77 -24.27 21.47
C GLY A 207 9.56 -24.39 20.56
N PHE A 208 9.41 -23.48 19.59
CA PHE A 208 8.34 -23.54 18.60
C PHE A 208 8.53 -24.72 17.64
N GLY A 209 9.72 -24.93 17.11
CA GLY A 209 10.05 -26.04 16.20
C GLY A 209 10.13 -27.41 16.89
N GLN A 210 10.26 -27.44 18.22
CA GLN A 210 10.53 -28.64 19.03
C GLN A 210 11.80 -29.40 18.57
N SER A 211 12.80 -28.66 18.11
CA SER A 211 14.06 -29.19 17.60
C SER A 211 15.14 -28.11 17.72
N SER A 212 16.42 -28.50 17.64
CA SER A 212 17.50 -27.51 17.66
C SER A 212 17.68 -26.80 16.31
N ILE A 213 18.02 -25.51 16.31
CA ILE A 213 18.38 -24.75 15.10
C ILE A 213 19.67 -25.28 14.45
N GLY A 214 20.55 -25.92 15.23
CA GLY A 214 21.79 -26.51 14.76
C GLY A 214 21.61 -27.88 14.10
N SER A 215 20.48 -28.54 14.33
CA SER A 215 20.16 -29.82 13.69
C SER A 215 19.65 -29.58 12.27
N GLU A 216 20.50 -29.88 11.28
CA GLU A 216 20.18 -29.70 9.85
C GLU A 216 18.87 -30.36 9.46
N GLY A 217 18.05 -29.63 8.69
CA GLY A 217 16.83 -30.21 8.11
C GLY A 217 15.68 -30.39 9.10
N THR A 218 15.75 -29.81 10.30
CA THR A 218 14.64 -29.77 11.26
C THR A 218 13.76 -28.53 11.08
N PRO A 219 12.52 -28.48 11.62
CA PRO A 219 11.66 -27.31 11.50
C PRO A 219 12.27 -26.04 12.08
N ALA A 220 12.89 -26.11 13.27
CA ALA A 220 13.56 -24.96 13.88
C ALA A 220 14.70 -24.44 13.00
N ASN A 221 15.50 -25.35 12.44
CA ASN A 221 16.56 -25.00 11.48
C ASN A 221 15.99 -24.28 10.25
N LYS A 222 14.85 -24.71 9.70
CA LYS A 222 14.25 -24.04 8.53
C LYS A 222 13.73 -22.64 8.86
N ILE A 223 13.04 -22.47 9.99
CA ILE A 223 12.55 -21.16 10.43
C ILE A 223 13.72 -20.19 10.67
N TYR A 224 14.81 -20.70 11.25
CA TYR A 224 15.99 -19.89 11.55
C TYR A 224 16.78 -19.49 10.30
N GLN A 225 16.98 -20.40 9.36
CA GLN A 225 17.88 -20.21 8.20
C GLN A 225 17.18 -19.60 6.98
N PHE A 226 15.86 -19.81 6.83
CA PHE A 226 15.08 -19.31 5.70
C PHE A 226 14.08 -18.27 6.19
N GLY A 227 14.64 -17.16 6.66
CA GLY A 227 13.93 -16.05 7.30
C GLY A 227 13.20 -15.11 6.35
N GLY A 228 12.85 -13.94 6.87
CA GLY A 228 12.00 -12.96 6.21
C GLY A 228 12.53 -12.44 4.90
N GLN A 229 13.81 -12.08 4.84
CA GLN A 229 14.40 -11.55 3.60
C GLN A 229 14.39 -12.57 2.45
N PHE A 230 14.60 -13.85 2.77
CA PHE A 230 14.57 -14.91 1.77
C PHE A 230 13.13 -15.14 1.25
N LEU A 231 12.16 -15.22 2.15
CA LEU A 231 10.75 -15.42 1.78
C LEU A 231 10.18 -14.19 1.03
N GLU A 232 10.55 -12.99 1.46
CA GLU A 232 10.26 -11.74 0.74
C GLU A 232 10.82 -11.81 -0.68
N ALA A 233 12.10 -12.18 -0.86
CA ALA A 233 12.72 -12.29 -2.17
C ALA A 233 11.99 -13.31 -3.08
N ILE A 234 11.57 -14.46 -2.56
CA ILE A 234 10.78 -15.44 -3.32
C ILE A 234 9.45 -14.83 -3.81
N MET A 235 8.71 -14.16 -2.93
CA MET A 235 7.43 -13.54 -3.29
C MET A 235 7.59 -12.38 -4.27
N LEU A 236 8.61 -11.54 -4.08
CA LEU A 236 8.94 -10.47 -5.01
C LEU A 236 9.37 -10.99 -6.37
N ASN A 237 10.07 -12.12 -6.41
CA ASN A 237 10.44 -12.77 -7.64
C ASN A 237 9.20 -13.22 -8.43
N GLU A 238 8.24 -13.87 -7.75
CA GLU A 238 6.96 -14.24 -8.37
C GLU A 238 6.20 -13.00 -8.88
N PHE A 239 6.14 -11.93 -8.07
CA PHE A 239 5.50 -10.67 -8.44
C PHE A 239 6.12 -10.04 -9.70
N SER A 240 7.44 -9.90 -9.76
CA SER A 240 8.15 -9.32 -10.91
C SER A 240 7.96 -10.12 -12.20
N HIS A 241 7.80 -11.44 -12.09
CA HIS A 241 7.61 -12.32 -13.25
C HIS A 241 6.18 -12.33 -13.77
N THR A 242 5.20 -12.09 -12.90
CA THR A 242 3.78 -12.25 -13.24
C THR A 242 3.02 -10.95 -13.34
N THR A 243 3.55 -9.82 -12.86
CA THR A 243 2.82 -8.54 -12.92
C THR A 243 3.12 -7.79 -14.20
N GLU A 244 2.07 -7.31 -14.88
CA GLU A 244 2.19 -6.41 -16.03
C GLU A 244 1.10 -5.34 -16.03
N PHE A 245 1.39 -4.21 -16.69
CA PHE A 245 0.37 -3.20 -16.94
C PHE A 245 -0.69 -3.78 -17.88
N LYS A 246 -1.96 -3.39 -17.73
CA LYS A 246 -3.02 -3.76 -18.71
C LYS A 246 -2.73 -3.26 -20.12
N SER A 247 -1.85 -2.27 -20.27
CA SER A 247 -1.29 -1.82 -21.55
C SER A 247 -0.24 -2.79 -22.15
N LYS A 248 -0.03 -3.96 -21.54
CA LYS A 248 0.95 -5.01 -21.89
C LYS A 248 2.41 -4.56 -21.78
N GLN A 249 2.68 -3.50 -20.99
CA GLN A 249 4.04 -3.09 -20.65
C GLN A 249 4.57 -3.98 -19.52
N ARG A 250 5.78 -4.51 -19.73
CA ARG A 250 6.49 -5.40 -18.80
C ARG A 250 7.71 -4.71 -18.18
N GLY A 251 8.45 -5.44 -17.36
CA GLY A 251 9.66 -4.95 -16.69
C GLY A 251 9.34 -4.20 -15.40
N ILE A 252 8.28 -4.63 -14.72
CA ILE A 252 7.90 -4.11 -13.40
C ILE A 252 8.83 -4.76 -12.37
N GLN A 253 9.46 -3.94 -11.52
CA GLN A 253 10.11 -4.43 -10.31
C GLN A 253 9.54 -3.74 -9.07
N PRO A 254 9.46 -4.45 -7.95
CA PRO A 254 9.07 -3.86 -6.68
C PRO A 254 10.10 -2.82 -6.23
N GLY A 255 9.61 -1.76 -5.60
CA GLY A 255 10.40 -0.72 -4.96
C GLY A 255 10.42 -0.91 -3.45
N ILE A 256 9.65 -0.09 -2.74
CA ILE A 256 9.54 -0.14 -1.27
C ILE A 256 8.42 -1.10 -0.89
N VAL A 257 8.73 -2.05 -0.02
CA VAL A 257 7.82 -3.10 0.41
C VAL A 257 7.85 -3.28 1.92
N LYS A 258 6.76 -3.82 2.50
CA LYS A 258 6.64 -4.16 3.91
C LYS A 258 6.15 -5.60 4.05
N GLY A 259 7.07 -6.47 4.48
CA GLY A 259 6.80 -7.88 4.71
C GLY A 259 6.48 -8.18 6.17
N HIS A 260 5.60 -9.15 6.40
CA HIS A 260 5.35 -9.75 7.71
C HIS A 260 5.18 -11.26 7.58
N ILE A 261 5.72 -12.01 8.53
CA ILE A 261 5.57 -13.46 8.63
C ILE A 261 5.02 -13.79 10.00
N ASN A 262 3.95 -14.59 10.02
CA ASN A 262 3.43 -15.18 11.24
C ASN A 262 3.51 -16.71 11.14
N TRP A 263 4.32 -17.33 11.99
CA TRP A 263 4.38 -18.79 12.11
C TRP A 263 3.37 -19.28 13.14
N THR A 264 2.61 -20.31 12.80
CA THR A 264 1.62 -20.94 13.70
C THR A 264 1.68 -22.46 13.58
N LYS A 265 1.00 -23.17 14.50
CA LYS A 265 0.74 -24.60 14.35
C LYS A 265 -0.74 -24.84 14.12
N GLU A 266 -1.08 -25.37 12.96
CA GLU A 266 -2.43 -25.79 12.61
C GLU A 266 -2.52 -27.31 12.71
N LYS A 267 -3.36 -27.81 13.62
CA LYS A 267 -3.56 -29.27 13.84
C LYS A 267 -2.24 -30.04 14.03
N GLY A 268 -1.25 -29.42 14.67
CA GLY A 268 0.08 -29.98 14.91
C GLY A 268 1.10 -29.76 13.80
N THR A 269 0.70 -29.23 12.64
CA THR A 269 1.61 -28.89 11.53
C THR A 269 2.05 -27.44 11.62
N ILE A 270 3.36 -27.19 11.50
CA ILE A 270 3.90 -25.84 11.42
C ILE A 270 3.58 -25.23 10.05
N VAL A 271 2.98 -24.05 10.07
CA VAL A 271 2.65 -23.26 8.88
C VAL A 271 3.07 -21.80 9.08
N ALA A 272 3.31 -21.08 7.99
CA ALA A 272 3.50 -19.64 8.01
C ALA A 272 2.44 -18.95 7.15
N VAL A 273 1.99 -17.78 7.59
CA VAL A 273 1.34 -16.80 6.70
C VAL A 273 2.35 -15.69 6.45
N VAL A 274 2.72 -15.52 5.19
CA VAL A 274 3.58 -14.43 4.73
C VAL A 274 2.69 -13.40 4.04
N THR A 275 2.82 -12.14 4.42
CA THR A 275 2.13 -11.03 3.76
C THR A 275 3.14 -9.99 3.35
N LEU A 276 3.03 -9.49 2.13
CA LEU A 276 3.94 -8.50 1.58
C LEU A 276 3.15 -7.40 0.87
N ASP A 277 3.22 -6.20 1.42
CA ASP A 277 2.64 -5.00 0.82
C ASP A 277 3.69 -4.32 -0.07
N VAL A 278 3.35 -4.05 -1.32
CA VAL A 278 4.20 -3.34 -2.27
C VAL A 278 3.69 -1.90 -2.39
N TYR A 279 4.45 -0.94 -1.86
CA TYR A 279 4.04 0.47 -1.85
C TYR A 279 4.46 1.22 -3.10
N THR A 280 5.62 0.88 -3.66
CA THR A 280 6.10 1.46 -4.91
C THR A 280 6.55 0.39 -5.87
N ILE A 281 6.41 0.66 -7.15
CA ILE A 281 7.02 -0.14 -8.22
C ILE A 281 7.83 0.77 -9.11
N ASN A 282 8.70 0.14 -9.90
CA ASN A 282 9.40 0.80 -10.95
C ASN A 282 9.19 0.03 -12.27
N GLN A 283 9.27 0.74 -13.40
CA GLN A 283 9.15 0.16 -14.72
C GLN A 283 10.42 0.47 -15.50
N CYS A 284 11.11 -0.59 -15.92
CA CYS A 284 12.27 -0.52 -16.81
C CYS A 284 11.82 -0.78 -18.25
N ASP A 285 12.23 0.07 -19.18
CA ASP A 285 12.05 -0.21 -20.60
C ASP A 285 12.99 -1.35 -21.03
N LEU A 286 12.43 -2.53 -21.20
CA LEU A 286 13.17 -3.72 -21.65
C LEU A 286 13.76 -3.56 -23.06
N ARG A 287 13.28 -2.59 -23.86
CA ARG A 287 13.78 -2.31 -25.21
C ARG A 287 14.90 -1.28 -25.23
N SER A 288 15.05 -0.47 -24.18
CA SER A 288 16.05 0.60 -24.12
C SER A 288 16.71 0.68 -22.75
N LYS A 289 17.95 0.19 -22.66
CA LYS A 289 18.80 0.30 -21.46
C LYS A 289 19.16 1.74 -21.06
N TYR A 290 18.88 2.72 -21.91
CA TYR A 290 19.16 4.14 -21.68
C TYR A 290 17.93 4.92 -21.22
N ALA A 291 16.72 4.33 -21.31
CA ALA A 291 15.53 4.97 -20.81
C ALA A 291 15.60 5.05 -19.28
N MET A 292 15.31 6.24 -18.75
CA MET A 292 15.21 6.39 -17.30
C MET A 292 14.04 5.55 -16.79
N GLN A 293 14.30 4.88 -15.67
CA GLN A 293 13.31 4.09 -14.98
C GLN A 293 12.19 5.01 -14.46
N LYS A 294 10.94 4.55 -14.65
CA LYS A 294 9.77 5.25 -14.15
C LYS A 294 9.35 4.68 -12.80
N TYR A 295 8.99 5.54 -11.87
CA TYR A 295 8.52 5.14 -10.54
C TYR A 295 7.03 5.34 -10.43
N TYR A 296 6.33 4.44 -9.75
CA TYR A 296 4.89 4.53 -9.56
C TYR A 296 4.50 4.26 -8.11
N ALA A 297 3.43 4.91 -7.67
CA ALA A 297 2.79 4.74 -6.37
C ALA A 297 1.27 4.98 -6.51
N ILE A 298 0.49 4.50 -5.55
CA ILE A 298 -0.94 4.80 -5.48
C ILE A 298 -1.15 6.28 -5.10
N GLY A 299 -2.03 6.96 -5.83
CA GLY A 299 -2.41 8.34 -5.54
C GLY A 299 -3.29 8.49 -4.30
N SER A 300 -3.59 9.73 -3.91
CA SER A 300 -4.47 10.05 -2.77
C SER A 300 -5.87 9.44 -2.87
N ASP A 301 -6.29 9.09 -4.09
CA ASP A 301 -7.59 8.46 -4.34
C ASP A 301 -7.63 6.99 -3.96
N GLY A 302 -6.51 6.40 -3.57
CA GLY A 302 -6.41 5.03 -3.12
C GLY A 302 -6.46 3.98 -4.24
N ILE A 303 -6.56 4.39 -5.51
CA ILE A 303 -6.72 3.46 -6.63
C ILE A 303 -5.87 3.79 -7.87
N SER A 304 -5.65 5.07 -8.18
CA SER A 304 -4.92 5.46 -9.38
C SER A 304 -3.44 5.15 -9.19
N LEU A 305 -2.81 4.51 -10.18
CA LEU A 305 -1.37 4.28 -10.19
C LEU A 305 -0.68 5.44 -10.91
N LEU A 306 -0.01 6.29 -10.15
CA LEU A 306 0.54 7.54 -10.67
C LEU A 306 2.06 7.44 -10.84
N GLU A 307 2.56 7.90 -12.00
CA GLU A 307 3.99 8.11 -12.21
C GLU A 307 4.50 9.21 -11.26
N VAL A 308 5.50 8.89 -10.46
CA VAL A 308 6.12 9.76 -9.47
C VAL A 308 7.19 10.61 -10.16
N SER A 309 7.02 11.93 -10.15
CA SER A 309 8.04 12.84 -10.68
C SER A 309 9.23 13.00 -9.73
N ASP A 310 10.37 13.48 -10.25
CA ASP A 310 11.56 13.74 -9.43
C ASP A 310 11.30 14.66 -8.22
N LYS A 311 10.37 15.61 -8.37
CA LYS A 311 9.98 16.54 -7.29
C LYS A 311 9.16 15.87 -6.19
N GLU A 312 8.45 14.79 -6.51
CA GLU A 312 7.58 14.05 -5.59
C GLU A 312 8.28 12.83 -4.98
N LEU A 313 9.38 12.38 -5.61
CA LEU A 313 10.08 11.15 -5.24
C LEU A 313 10.56 11.14 -3.79
N GLU A 314 11.11 12.25 -3.30
CA GLU A 314 11.57 12.35 -1.90
C GLU A 314 10.41 12.17 -0.91
N LEU A 315 9.28 12.85 -1.18
CA LEU A 315 8.07 12.78 -0.36
C LEU A 315 7.52 11.35 -0.31
N VAL A 316 7.32 10.74 -1.48
CA VAL A 316 6.77 9.39 -1.60
C VAL A 316 7.69 8.36 -0.93
N ASN A 317 9.01 8.44 -1.20
CA ASN A 317 9.97 7.52 -0.61
C ASN A 317 10.04 7.64 0.91
N LYS A 318 10.04 8.87 1.44
CA LYS A 318 10.05 9.08 2.89
C LYS A 318 8.84 8.42 3.54
N ARG A 319 7.64 8.69 3.02
CA ARG A 319 6.41 8.12 3.59
C ARG A 319 6.36 6.61 3.52
N CYS A 320 6.72 6.02 2.37
CA CYS A 320 6.75 4.57 2.22
C CYS A 320 7.79 3.92 3.16
N ARG A 321 8.91 4.60 3.42
CA ARG A 321 9.92 4.12 4.39
C ARG A 321 9.40 4.23 5.83
N ASP A 322 8.76 5.33 6.19
CA ASP A 322 8.17 5.52 7.52
C ASP A 322 7.11 4.45 7.80
N GLU A 323 6.27 4.13 6.81
CA GLU A 323 5.27 3.06 6.89
C GLU A 323 5.93 1.67 7.00
N ARG A 324 6.95 1.40 6.19
CA ARG A 324 7.73 0.14 6.24
C ARG A 324 8.39 -0.07 7.60
N LEU A 325 8.91 1.00 8.20
CA LEU A 325 9.62 0.96 9.49
C LEU A 325 8.68 1.03 10.70
N GLY A 326 7.36 1.18 10.48
CA GLY A 326 6.38 1.31 11.55
C GLY A 326 6.46 2.64 12.31
N VAL A 327 7.05 3.67 11.70
CA VAL A 327 7.01 5.06 12.20
C VAL A 327 5.61 5.63 12.00
N THR A 328 4.99 5.28 10.89
CA THR A 328 3.57 5.47 10.62
C THR A 328 2.89 4.13 10.44
N GLU A 329 1.60 4.10 10.68
CA GLU A 329 0.75 2.95 10.39
C GLU A 329 -0.43 3.43 9.55
N ASN A 330 -0.76 2.66 8.51
CA ASN A 330 -1.93 2.89 7.68
C ASN A 330 -1.93 4.26 6.99
N GLN A 331 -0.75 4.75 6.60
CA GLN A 331 -0.60 6.04 5.89
C GLN A 331 -0.32 5.91 4.40
N VAL A 332 -0.15 4.69 3.90
CA VAL A 332 0.13 4.40 2.49
C VAL A 332 -0.73 3.25 2.02
N VAL A 333 -1.51 3.49 0.97
CA VAL A 333 -2.24 2.44 0.26
C VAL A 333 -1.23 1.63 -0.56
N PRO A 334 -1.11 0.31 -0.36
CA PRO A 334 -0.22 -0.51 -1.18
C PRO A 334 -0.78 -0.65 -2.59
N ILE A 335 0.11 -0.69 -3.60
CA ILE A 335 -0.23 -1.01 -4.98
C ILE A 335 -0.82 -2.42 -5.05
N CYS A 336 -0.16 -3.34 -4.37
CA CYS A 336 -0.65 -4.70 -4.21
C CYS A 336 -0.24 -5.29 -2.86
N THR A 337 -1.01 -6.29 -2.45
CA THR A 337 -0.69 -7.15 -1.31
C THR A 337 -0.55 -8.57 -1.84
N LEU A 338 0.58 -9.20 -1.54
CA LEU A 338 0.84 -10.61 -1.78
C LEU A 338 0.65 -11.36 -0.46
N SER A 339 -0.05 -12.49 -0.49
CA SER A 339 -0.22 -13.35 0.66
C SER A 339 0.09 -14.79 0.29
N ALA A 340 0.96 -15.43 1.06
CA ALA A 340 1.34 -16.83 0.87
C ALA A 340 1.13 -17.63 2.16
N LYS A 341 0.64 -18.86 2.05
CA LYS A 341 0.67 -19.84 3.13
C LYS A 341 1.77 -20.87 2.86
N LEU A 342 2.71 -20.98 3.79
CA LEU A 342 3.81 -21.94 3.73
C LEU A 342 3.55 -23.12 4.66
N ALA A 343 3.93 -24.31 4.23
CA ALA A 343 4.03 -25.50 5.06
C ALA A 343 5.49 -25.97 5.17
N ILE A 344 5.78 -26.77 6.19
CA ILE A 344 7.09 -27.42 6.38
C ILE A 344 6.97 -28.95 6.23
N PRO A 345 6.75 -29.48 5.01
CA PRO A 345 6.71 -30.92 4.78
C PRO A 345 8.07 -31.60 5.03
N VAL A 346 8.06 -32.93 5.12
CA VAL A 346 9.26 -33.79 5.18
C VAL A 346 9.49 -34.40 3.79
N ASP A 347 10.72 -34.31 3.29
CA ASP A 347 11.14 -35.06 2.11
C ASP A 347 11.37 -36.53 2.51
N ILE A 348 10.55 -37.43 1.96
CA ILE A 348 10.56 -38.87 2.30
C ILE A 348 11.92 -39.52 2.00
N SER A 349 12.63 -39.03 0.98
CA SER A 349 13.90 -39.64 0.56
C SER A 349 15.07 -39.30 1.49
N THR A 350 15.04 -38.12 2.12
CA THR A 350 16.14 -37.64 2.97
C THR A 350 15.77 -37.54 4.44
N GLY A 351 14.48 -37.62 4.78
CA GLY A 351 13.95 -37.37 6.13
C GLY A 351 14.06 -35.91 6.56
N ARG A 352 14.45 -34.99 5.68
CA ARG A 352 14.68 -33.57 5.99
C ARG A 352 13.47 -32.73 5.64
N HIS A 353 13.19 -31.73 6.46
CA HIS A 353 12.16 -30.75 6.19
C HIS A 353 12.57 -29.78 5.08
N TYR A 354 11.59 -29.18 4.40
CA TYR A 354 11.76 -28.07 3.46
C TYR A 354 10.55 -27.14 3.50
N LEU A 355 10.62 -25.98 2.85
CA LEU A 355 9.52 -25.02 2.78
C LEU A 355 8.76 -25.18 1.47
N LYS A 356 7.43 -25.16 1.54
CA LYS A 356 6.55 -25.27 0.36
C LYS A 356 5.40 -24.27 0.45
N VAL A 357 5.13 -23.54 -0.64
CA VAL A 357 3.91 -22.74 -0.78
C VAL A 357 2.72 -23.68 -0.99
N THR A 358 1.68 -23.46 -0.21
CA THR A 358 0.42 -24.23 -0.25
C THR A 358 -0.78 -23.38 -0.66
N ASP A 359 -0.66 -22.06 -0.54
CA ASP A 359 -1.68 -21.09 -0.91
C ASP A 359 -0.97 -19.81 -1.32
N PHE A 360 -1.43 -19.16 -2.39
CA PHE A 360 -0.95 -17.85 -2.78
C PHE A 360 -2.08 -17.00 -3.34
N THR A 361 -2.11 -15.75 -2.92
CA THR A 361 -3.06 -14.75 -3.39
C THR A 361 -2.34 -13.45 -3.68
N VAL A 362 -2.64 -12.84 -4.81
CA VAL A 362 -2.25 -11.47 -5.14
C VAL A 362 -3.49 -10.59 -5.23
N CYS A 363 -3.47 -9.47 -4.53
CA CYS A 363 -4.52 -8.46 -4.55
C CYS A 363 -3.93 -7.15 -5.08
N PHE A 364 -4.50 -6.58 -6.14
CA PHE A 364 -4.14 -5.24 -6.61
C PHE A 364 -5.18 -4.22 -6.15
N ASN A 365 -4.71 -3.07 -5.68
CA ASN A 365 -5.56 -1.92 -5.34
C ASN A 365 -5.64 -0.92 -6.50
N THR A 366 -5.22 -1.30 -7.71
CA THR A 366 -5.31 -0.48 -8.91
C THR A 366 -5.84 -1.31 -10.06
N ASP A 367 -6.58 -0.68 -10.98
CA ASP A 367 -7.05 -1.30 -12.20
C ASP A 367 -6.00 -1.24 -13.32
N GLU A 368 -4.86 -0.58 -13.12
CA GLU A 368 -3.83 -0.40 -14.14
C GLU A 368 -2.89 -1.62 -14.27
N LEU A 369 -2.86 -2.49 -13.25
CA LEU A 369 -2.04 -3.68 -13.18
C LEU A 369 -2.90 -4.95 -13.18
N HIS A 370 -2.30 -6.05 -13.63
CA HIS A 370 -2.85 -7.39 -13.48
C HIS A 370 -1.75 -8.44 -13.41
N SER A 371 -2.13 -9.65 -13.04
CA SER A 371 -1.24 -10.81 -13.12
C SER A 371 -1.43 -11.51 -14.46
N THR A 372 -0.34 -11.92 -15.10
CA THR A 372 -0.34 -12.78 -16.31
C THR A 372 -0.86 -14.19 -16.03
N ARG A 373 -1.00 -14.56 -14.75
CA ARG A 373 -1.64 -15.81 -14.30
C ARG A 373 -3.17 -15.70 -14.23
N GLU A 374 -3.72 -14.50 -14.38
CA GLU A 374 -5.16 -14.30 -14.45
C GLU A 374 -5.70 -14.91 -15.74
N TYR A 375 -6.77 -15.70 -15.63
CA TYR A 375 -7.37 -16.38 -16.78
C TYR A 375 -8.09 -15.36 -17.67
N ASP A 376 -7.49 -15.02 -18.81
CA ASP A 376 -8.13 -14.15 -19.81
C ASP A 376 -9.12 -14.98 -20.65
N LEU A 377 -10.39 -14.93 -20.26
CA LEU A 377 -11.50 -15.52 -21.02
C LEU A 377 -11.47 -15.08 -22.49
N ASN A 378 -11.08 -13.85 -22.81
CA ASN A 378 -11.07 -13.36 -24.18
C ASN A 378 -9.96 -14.01 -25.02
N GLN A 379 -8.77 -14.26 -24.46
CA GLN A 379 -7.73 -15.05 -25.15
C GLN A 379 -8.16 -16.51 -25.38
N ALA A 380 -8.92 -17.09 -24.44
CA ALA A 380 -9.46 -18.44 -24.61
C ALA A 380 -10.49 -18.52 -25.76
N PHE A 381 -11.19 -17.44 -26.06
CA PHE A 381 -12.15 -17.36 -27.18
C PHE A 381 -11.55 -16.87 -28.51
N GLU A 382 -10.55 -15.98 -28.49
CA GLU A 382 -9.83 -15.56 -29.71
C GLU A 382 -9.10 -16.74 -30.37
N ASN A 383 -8.54 -17.65 -29.56
CA ASN A 383 -7.91 -18.88 -30.07
C ASN A 383 -8.91 -19.91 -30.65
N ARG A 384 -10.23 -19.76 -30.41
CA ARG A 384 -11.25 -20.58 -31.07
C ARG A 384 -11.66 -20.04 -32.44
N GLY A 385 -11.43 -18.76 -32.73
CA GLY A 385 -11.69 -18.16 -34.03
C GLY A 385 -10.71 -18.58 -35.13
N ALA A 386 -9.55 -19.17 -34.77
CA ALA A 386 -8.54 -19.66 -35.72
C ALA A 386 -8.79 -21.10 -36.22
N TYR A 387 -9.86 -21.75 -35.76
CA TYR A 387 -10.23 -23.13 -36.13
C TYR A 387 -11.66 -23.26 -36.70
N CYS A 388 -12.19 -22.20 -37.30
CA CYS A 388 -13.46 -22.26 -38.05
C CYS A 388 -13.23 -21.85 -39.51
#